data_AF-N6UHU5-F1
#
_entry.id   AF-N6UHU5-F1
#
_cell.length_a   1.000
_cell.length_b   1.000
_cell.length_c   1.000
_cell.angle_alpha   90.00
_cell.angle_beta   90.00
_cell.angle_gamma   90.00
#
_symmetry.space_group_name_H-M   'P 1'
#
loop_
_entity.id
_entity.type
_entity.pdbx_description
1 polymer ?
#
loop_
_entity_poly.entity_id
_entity_poly.type
_entity_poly.pdbx_seq_one_letter_code
_entity_poly.pdbx_strand_id
1 'polypeptide(L)'
;MPKEPDTRPQIPMHLNTVMADEAADLIEKFKDWYCQPGTRAKVEECVPRTRDFLLKYDHTPTIHGGIGECEPWIRLEDVPLPDLDETDDQMRLDLRFSALRLKTFAEGASRFLGILNEIEGLPKNANSYNDKSTNLAEWFLHERLMRTYLQLVADGKDPKDGSSVKLQDLLHTYLYQDGAQQGPIRAKVVQMVSLGLWDADPPTNNRAWRIRAGIVAVRFHYDVFTPVVAKFKPYLTGGYSKREAQADDL
;
A
#
# COMPACT_ATOMS: atom_id res chain seq x y z
N MET A 1 -14.01 26.56 -19.43
CA MET A 1 -13.07 26.99 -18.38
C MET A 1 -11.67 26.58 -18.78
N PRO A 2 -10.66 27.46 -18.73
CA PRO A 2 -9.29 27.06 -18.97
C PRO A 2 -8.89 26.01 -17.92
N LYS A 3 -8.32 24.87 -18.35
CA LYS A 3 -7.71 23.91 -17.42
C LYS A 3 -6.59 24.64 -16.68
N GLU A 4 -6.62 24.59 -15.35
CA GLU A 4 -5.48 25.04 -14.56
C GLU A 4 -4.21 24.30 -15.03
N PRO A 5 -3.04 24.97 -15.04
CA PRO A 5 -1.79 24.32 -15.42
C PRO A 5 -1.52 23.15 -14.48
N ASP A 6 -1.19 21.99 -15.05
CA ASP A 6 -0.92 20.76 -14.31
C ASP A 6 0.41 20.87 -13.52
N THR A 7 0.29 21.24 -12.25
CA THR A 7 1.39 21.49 -11.30
C THR A 7 1.97 20.22 -10.66
N ARG A 8 1.50 19.03 -11.05
CA ARG A 8 1.99 17.77 -10.45
C ARG A 8 3.49 17.61 -10.67
N PRO A 9 4.27 17.25 -9.63
CA PRO A 9 5.66 16.88 -9.81
C PRO A 9 5.75 15.61 -10.66
N GLN A 10 6.87 15.41 -11.35
CA GLN A 10 7.07 14.29 -12.27
C GLN A 10 8.15 13.36 -11.75
N ILE A 11 7.85 12.06 -11.69
CA ILE A 11 8.87 11.04 -11.46
C ILE A 11 9.56 10.67 -12.78
N PRO A 12 10.90 10.50 -12.79
CA PRO A 12 11.60 9.96 -13.94
C PRO A 12 11.12 8.54 -14.30
N MET A 13 11.07 8.23 -15.60
CA MET A 13 10.75 6.87 -16.08
C MET A 13 11.88 5.86 -15.83
N HIS A 14 13.11 6.35 -15.64
CA HIS A 14 14.31 5.55 -15.43
C HIS A 14 14.97 5.94 -14.10
N LEU A 15 14.48 5.40 -12.99
CA LEU A 15 14.98 5.75 -11.65
C LEU A 15 16.41 5.27 -11.37
N ASN A 16 16.91 4.30 -12.14
CA ASN A 16 18.27 3.78 -12.00
C ASN A 16 19.37 4.81 -12.33
N THR A 17 19.03 5.90 -13.03
CA THR A 17 19.97 6.99 -13.36
C THR A 17 19.94 8.14 -12.36
N VAL A 18 19.00 8.15 -11.42
CA VAL A 18 18.80 9.25 -10.48
C VAL A 18 19.95 9.27 -9.45
N MET A 19 20.64 10.41 -9.40
CA MET A 19 21.75 10.65 -8.47
C MET A 19 21.25 11.02 -7.06
N ALA A 20 22.16 11.07 -6.09
CA ALA A 20 21.76 11.27 -4.69
C ALA A 20 21.03 12.59 -4.45
N ASP A 21 21.54 13.70 -4.99
CA ASP A 21 20.96 15.04 -4.82
C ASP A 21 19.61 15.14 -5.54
N GLU A 22 19.52 14.61 -6.76
CA GLU A 22 18.26 14.55 -7.51
C GLU A 22 17.19 13.71 -6.79
N ALA A 23 17.59 12.58 -6.18
CA ALA A 23 16.68 11.76 -5.38
C ALA A 23 16.15 12.52 -4.15
N ALA A 24 17.01 13.29 -3.47
CA ALA A 24 16.61 14.12 -2.33
C ALA A 24 15.60 15.20 -2.77
N ASP A 25 15.90 15.92 -3.84
CA ASP A 25 15.01 16.95 -4.40
C ASP A 25 13.65 16.38 -4.80
N LEU A 26 13.63 15.19 -5.44
CA LEU A 26 12.38 14.52 -5.81
C LEU A 26 11.56 14.14 -4.58
N ILE A 27 12.20 13.60 -3.55
CA ILE A 27 11.53 13.19 -2.32
C ILE A 27 10.91 14.39 -1.60
N GLU A 28 11.62 15.51 -1.52
CA GLU A 28 11.07 16.76 -0.96
C GLU A 28 9.87 17.25 -1.77
N LYS A 29 9.99 17.31 -3.11
CA LYS A 29 8.89 17.70 -4.00
C LYS A 29 7.64 16.83 -3.83
N PHE A 30 7.81 15.51 -3.72
CA PHE A 30 6.68 14.59 -3.54
C PHE A 30 6.07 14.72 -2.14
N LYS A 31 6.87 14.90 -1.10
CA LYS A 31 6.36 15.16 0.26
C LYS A 31 5.55 16.46 0.32
N ASP A 32 6.06 17.52 -0.30
CA ASP A 32 5.35 18.80 -0.39
C ASP A 32 4.04 18.63 -1.16
N TRP A 33 4.06 17.91 -2.27
CA TRP A 33 2.84 17.59 -3.05
C TRP A 33 1.76 16.93 -2.19
N TYR A 34 2.13 15.92 -1.39
CA TYR A 34 1.20 15.24 -0.47
C TYR A 34 0.82 16.08 0.76
N CYS A 35 1.54 17.17 1.04
CA CYS A 35 1.16 18.14 2.07
C CYS A 35 0.15 19.18 1.57
N GLN A 36 -0.02 19.34 0.26
CA GLN A 36 -0.98 20.27 -0.30
C GLN A 36 -2.43 19.87 0.06
N PRO A 37 -3.28 20.83 0.51
CA PRO A 37 -4.67 20.53 0.87
C PRO A 37 -5.47 19.83 -0.24
N GLY A 38 -5.27 20.23 -1.49
CA GLY A 38 -5.94 19.62 -2.65
C GLY A 38 -5.56 18.15 -2.84
N THR A 39 -4.27 17.82 -2.72
CA THR A 39 -3.80 16.42 -2.81
C THR A 39 -4.31 15.60 -1.63
N ARG A 40 -4.33 16.15 -0.42
CA ARG A 40 -4.89 15.46 0.76
C ARG A 40 -6.37 15.14 0.56
N ALA A 41 -7.16 16.11 0.07
CA ALA A 41 -8.57 15.88 -0.23
C ALA A 41 -8.77 14.76 -1.27
N LYS A 42 -7.90 14.67 -2.28
CA LYS A 42 -7.91 13.56 -3.25
C LYS A 42 -7.60 12.21 -2.61
N VAL A 43 -6.62 12.13 -1.70
CA VAL A 43 -6.34 10.90 -0.93
C VAL A 43 -7.57 10.48 -0.11
N GLU A 44 -8.25 11.44 0.53
CA GLU A 44 -9.49 11.19 1.27
C GLU A 44 -10.62 10.67 0.37
N GLU A 45 -10.78 11.23 -0.83
CA GLU A 45 -11.79 10.81 -1.81
C GLU A 45 -11.60 9.35 -2.27
N CYS A 46 -10.35 8.87 -2.30
CA CYS A 46 -10.03 7.49 -2.70
C CYS A 46 -10.48 6.45 -1.67
N VAL A 47 -10.58 6.81 -0.40
CA VAL A 47 -10.91 5.89 0.71
C VAL A 47 -12.24 5.18 0.50
N PRO A 48 -13.40 5.87 0.40
CA PRO A 48 -14.67 5.18 0.23
C PRO A 48 -14.72 4.40 -1.08
N ARG A 49 -14.19 4.95 -2.18
CA ARG A 49 -14.17 4.28 -3.49
C ARG A 49 -13.39 2.95 -3.46
N THR A 50 -12.26 2.91 -2.77
CA THR A 50 -11.44 1.70 -2.64
C THR A 50 -12.09 0.70 -1.68
N ARG A 51 -12.56 1.18 -0.53
CA ARG A 51 -13.23 0.34 0.47
C ARG A 51 -14.47 -0.32 -0.12
N ASP A 52 -15.34 0.45 -0.77
CA ASP A 52 -16.59 -0.06 -1.33
C ASP A 52 -16.32 -1.05 -2.46
N PHE A 53 -15.28 -0.82 -3.28
CA PHE A 53 -14.82 -1.80 -4.28
C PHE A 53 -14.42 -3.13 -3.63
N LEU A 54 -13.58 -3.11 -2.59
CA LEU A 54 -13.14 -4.32 -1.90
C LEU A 54 -14.28 -5.02 -1.17
N LEU A 55 -15.20 -4.26 -0.56
CA LEU A 55 -16.36 -4.81 0.14
C LEU A 55 -17.40 -5.41 -0.82
N LYS A 56 -17.51 -4.89 -2.05
CA LYS A 56 -18.36 -5.47 -3.09
C LYS A 56 -17.88 -6.85 -3.53
N TYR A 57 -16.56 -7.08 -3.49
CA TYR A 57 -15.97 -8.42 -3.61
C TYR A 57 -16.32 -9.15 -4.91
N ASP A 58 -16.46 -8.42 -6.00
CA ASP A 58 -16.93 -8.94 -7.30
C ASP A 58 -15.97 -8.67 -8.46
N HIS A 59 -14.90 -7.90 -8.25
CA HIS A 59 -13.89 -7.62 -9.26
C HIS A 59 -12.46 -7.66 -8.70
N THR A 60 -11.51 -8.01 -9.57
CA THR A 60 -10.06 -7.83 -9.36
C THR A 60 -9.62 -6.43 -9.80
N PRO A 61 -8.54 -5.86 -9.25
CA PRO A 61 -7.91 -4.69 -9.83
C PRO A 61 -6.97 -5.08 -10.99
N THR A 62 -6.80 -4.18 -11.97
CA THR A 62 -5.73 -4.34 -12.97
C THR A 62 -4.36 -3.99 -12.38
N ILE A 63 -3.28 -4.29 -13.11
CA ILE A 63 -1.89 -3.93 -12.72
C ILE A 63 -1.67 -2.42 -12.50
N HIS A 64 -2.56 -1.58 -13.02
CA HIS A 64 -2.53 -0.12 -12.85
C HIS A 64 -3.58 0.40 -11.87
N GLY A 65 -4.27 -0.50 -11.17
CA GLY A 65 -5.31 -0.18 -10.20
C GLY A 65 -6.67 0.17 -10.81
N GLY A 66 -6.92 -0.16 -12.07
CA GLY A 66 -8.26 -0.04 -12.69
C GLY A 66 -9.19 -1.19 -12.29
N ILE A 67 -10.42 -1.20 -12.79
CA ILE A 67 -11.34 -2.35 -12.64
C ILE A 67 -10.93 -3.43 -13.63
N GLY A 68 -10.67 -4.63 -13.13
CA GLY A 68 -10.26 -5.81 -13.89
C GLY A 68 -11.38 -6.82 -14.10
N GLU A 69 -11.04 -8.10 -13.93
CA GLU A 69 -11.93 -9.23 -14.15
C GLU A 69 -13.08 -9.25 -13.14
N CYS A 70 -14.27 -9.67 -13.59
CA CYS A 70 -15.46 -9.83 -12.76
C CYS A 70 -15.38 -11.14 -11.97
N GLU A 71 -14.45 -11.19 -11.02
CA GLU A 71 -14.33 -12.26 -10.04
C GLU A 71 -13.89 -11.69 -8.67
N PRO A 72 -14.10 -12.44 -7.57
CA PRO A 72 -13.70 -11.94 -6.26
C PRO A 72 -12.19 -11.76 -6.14
N TRP A 73 -11.76 -10.56 -5.71
CA TRP A 73 -10.33 -10.21 -5.61
C TRP A 73 -9.51 -11.07 -4.64
N ILE A 74 -10.17 -11.80 -3.75
CA ILE A 74 -9.51 -12.79 -2.90
C ILE A 74 -10.17 -14.16 -3.04
N ARG A 75 -9.32 -15.15 -3.28
CA ARG A 75 -9.63 -16.57 -3.18
C ARG A 75 -8.63 -17.18 -2.20
N LEU A 76 -9.13 -18.00 -1.28
CA LEU A 76 -8.32 -18.73 -0.31
C LEU A 76 -8.50 -20.20 -0.61
N GLU A 77 -7.40 -20.97 -0.63
CA GLU A 77 -7.45 -22.40 -0.99
C GLU A 77 -8.15 -22.61 -2.35
N ASP A 78 -7.85 -21.71 -3.29
CA ASP A 78 -8.39 -21.65 -4.65
C ASP A 78 -9.91 -21.47 -4.77
N VAL A 79 -10.62 -21.16 -3.67
CA VAL A 79 -12.07 -20.91 -3.66
C VAL A 79 -12.42 -19.51 -3.13
N PRO A 80 -13.58 -18.93 -3.51
CA PRO A 80 -14.11 -17.73 -2.89
C PRO A 80 -14.32 -17.90 -1.38
N LEU A 81 -14.26 -16.80 -0.62
CA LEU A 81 -14.40 -16.80 0.84
C LEU A 81 -15.70 -17.45 1.35
N PRO A 82 -16.89 -17.23 0.76
CA PRO A 82 -18.13 -17.91 1.20
C PRO A 82 -18.07 -19.43 1.09
N ASP A 83 -17.32 -19.92 0.10
CA ASP A 83 -17.25 -21.33 -0.29
C ASP A 83 -16.14 -22.10 0.43
N LEU A 84 -15.43 -21.44 1.36
CA LEU A 84 -14.42 -22.09 2.17
C LEU A 84 -15.02 -23.24 2.98
N ASP A 85 -14.34 -24.39 2.93
CA ASP A 85 -14.65 -25.49 3.82
C ASP A 85 -14.45 -25.09 5.29
N GLU A 86 -15.39 -25.56 6.11
CA GLU A 86 -15.35 -25.34 7.54
C GLU A 86 -14.11 -26.01 8.16
N THR A 87 -13.46 -25.32 9.10
CA THR A 87 -12.27 -25.81 9.78
C THR A 87 -12.12 -25.18 11.16
N ASP A 88 -11.64 -25.96 12.12
CA ASP A 88 -11.21 -25.54 13.45
C ASP A 88 -9.68 -25.60 13.63
N ASP A 89 -8.97 -26.19 12.66
CA ASP A 89 -7.50 -26.22 12.57
C ASP A 89 -6.92 -24.79 12.62
N GLN A 90 -6.22 -24.49 13.72
CA GLN A 90 -5.61 -23.19 13.97
C GLN A 90 -4.54 -22.83 12.93
N MET A 91 -3.77 -23.81 12.43
CA MET A 91 -2.74 -23.53 11.42
C MET A 91 -3.38 -23.09 10.10
N ARG A 92 -4.48 -23.74 9.71
CA ARG A 92 -5.24 -23.37 8.52
C ARG A 92 -5.87 -21.98 8.67
N LEU A 93 -6.43 -21.67 9.84
CA LEU A 93 -6.98 -20.35 10.15
C LEU A 93 -5.90 -19.24 10.11
N ASP A 94 -4.71 -19.50 10.64
CA ASP A 94 -3.58 -18.56 10.61
C ASP A 94 -3.12 -18.28 9.18
N LEU A 95 -3.01 -19.33 8.35
CA LEU A 95 -2.65 -19.19 6.93
C LEU A 95 -3.73 -18.41 6.14
N ARG A 96 -5.01 -18.72 6.38
CA ARG A 96 -6.14 -17.98 5.80
C ARG A 96 -6.11 -16.51 6.19
N PHE A 97 -5.84 -16.20 7.47
CA PHE A 97 -5.76 -14.82 7.95
C PHE A 97 -4.56 -14.07 7.36
N SER A 98 -3.40 -14.72 7.28
CA SER A 98 -2.20 -14.16 6.63
C SER A 98 -2.47 -13.83 5.15
N ALA A 99 -3.08 -14.76 4.42
CA ALA A 99 -3.45 -14.58 3.03
C ALA A 99 -4.50 -13.46 2.84
N LEU A 100 -5.50 -13.36 3.72
CA LEU A 100 -6.46 -12.25 3.73
C LEU A 100 -5.76 -10.91 3.84
N ARG A 101 -4.84 -10.76 4.80
CA ARG A 101 -4.09 -9.52 4.99
C ARG A 101 -3.25 -9.19 3.77
N LEU A 102 -2.48 -10.15 3.27
CA LEU A 102 -1.61 -9.96 2.11
C LEU A 102 -2.41 -9.52 0.87
N LYS A 103 -3.49 -10.24 0.54
CA LYS A 103 -4.34 -9.90 -0.60
C LYS A 103 -5.06 -8.57 -0.41
N THR A 104 -5.53 -8.25 0.80
CA THR A 104 -6.16 -6.95 1.06
C THR A 104 -5.18 -5.81 0.80
N PHE A 105 -3.91 -5.96 1.17
CA PHE A 105 -2.89 -4.98 0.85
C PHE A 105 -2.60 -4.91 -0.64
N ALA A 106 -2.29 -6.03 -1.30
CA ALA A 106 -1.87 -6.04 -2.69
C ALA A 106 -2.97 -5.48 -3.62
N GLU A 107 -4.18 -6.04 -3.53
CA GLU A 107 -5.30 -5.64 -4.37
C GLU A 107 -5.83 -4.26 -3.96
N GLY A 108 -5.94 -4.01 -2.66
CA GLY A 108 -6.46 -2.76 -2.12
C GLY A 108 -5.56 -1.56 -2.36
N ALA A 109 -4.26 -1.68 -2.11
CA ALA A 109 -3.31 -0.60 -2.39
C ALA A 109 -3.20 -0.35 -3.90
N SER A 110 -3.22 -1.41 -4.72
CA SER A 110 -3.25 -1.27 -6.18
C SER A 110 -4.45 -0.43 -6.63
N ARG A 111 -5.66 -0.80 -6.17
CA ARG A 111 -6.88 -0.06 -6.50
C ARG A 111 -6.86 1.38 -5.97
N PHE A 112 -6.39 1.59 -4.75
CA PHE A 112 -6.28 2.92 -4.14
C PHE A 112 -5.40 3.84 -4.98
N LEU A 113 -4.22 3.36 -5.41
CA LEU A 113 -3.29 4.10 -6.25
C LEU A 113 -3.85 4.35 -7.66
N GLY A 114 -4.57 3.38 -8.22
CA GLY A 114 -5.25 3.54 -9.50
C GLY A 114 -6.30 4.65 -9.47
N ILE A 115 -7.17 4.66 -8.45
CA ILE A 115 -8.15 5.73 -8.25
C ILE A 115 -7.45 7.08 -8.04
N LEU A 116 -6.40 7.11 -7.21
CA LEU A 116 -5.64 8.33 -6.96
C LEU A 116 -4.98 8.86 -8.24
N ASN A 117 -4.58 7.99 -9.16
CA ASN A 117 -4.09 8.37 -10.48
C ASN A 117 -5.21 8.93 -11.37
N GLU A 118 -6.39 8.29 -11.41
CA GLU A 118 -7.57 8.73 -12.18
C GLU A 118 -7.97 10.18 -11.82
N ILE A 119 -7.90 10.53 -10.54
CA ILE A 119 -8.26 11.87 -10.04
C ILE A 119 -7.06 12.84 -9.96
N GLU A 120 -5.95 12.50 -10.61
CA GLU A 120 -4.73 13.32 -10.67
C GLU A 120 -4.17 13.68 -9.27
N GLY A 121 -4.27 12.76 -8.31
CA GLY A 121 -3.68 12.90 -6.96
C GLY A 121 -2.25 12.36 -6.86
N LEU A 122 -1.84 11.50 -7.79
CA LEU A 122 -0.45 11.04 -7.88
C LEU A 122 0.44 12.01 -8.68
N PRO A 123 1.74 12.11 -8.36
CA PRO A 123 2.75 12.67 -9.25
C PRO A 123 2.68 12.05 -10.66
N LYS A 124 3.07 12.83 -11.69
CA LYS A 124 3.07 12.36 -13.08
C LYS A 124 3.99 11.15 -13.21
N ASN A 125 3.51 10.12 -13.90
CA ASN A 125 4.16 8.83 -14.12
C ASN A 125 4.30 7.91 -12.90
N ALA A 126 3.88 8.31 -11.69
CA ALA A 126 4.04 7.48 -10.51
C ALA A 126 3.29 6.13 -10.62
N ASN A 127 2.10 6.12 -11.24
CA ASN A 127 1.31 4.90 -11.41
C ASN A 127 1.99 3.82 -12.29
N SER A 128 3.04 4.17 -13.05
CA SER A 128 3.87 3.16 -13.77
C SER A 128 4.60 2.20 -12.82
N TYR A 129 4.69 2.55 -11.54
CA TYR A 129 5.34 1.78 -10.50
C TYR A 129 4.38 1.04 -9.56
N ASN A 130 3.06 1.08 -9.82
CA ASN A 130 2.02 0.54 -8.93
C ASN A 130 2.24 -0.95 -8.60
N ASP A 131 2.24 -1.82 -9.61
CA ASP A 131 2.49 -3.27 -9.45
C ASP A 131 3.81 -3.59 -8.70
N LYS A 132 4.88 -2.87 -9.02
CA LYS A 132 6.19 -3.03 -8.36
C LYS A 132 6.21 -2.59 -6.89
N SER A 133 5.18 -1.85 -6.45
CA SER A 133 5.07 -1.26 -5.12
C SER A 133 4.04 -1.94 -4.23
N THR A 134 3.24 -2.85 -4.77
CA THR A 134 2.14 -3.54 -4.06
C THR A 134 2.36 -5.05 -3.92
N ASN A 135 3.57 -5.54 -4.22
CA ASN A 135 3.93 -6.95 -4.12
C ASN A 135 4.26 -7.41 -2.68
N LEU A 136 4.53 -8.72 -2.52
CA LEU A 136 4.81 -9.37 -1.23
C LEU A 136 6.04 -8.81 -0.49
N ALA A 137 7.13 -8.50 -1.19
CA ALA A 137 8.33 -7.96 -0.56
C ALA A 137 8.06 -6.58 0.04
N GLU A 138 7.28 -5.77 -0.68
CA GLU A 138 6.85 -4.45 -0.23
C GLU A 138 5.89 -4.54 0.95
N TRP A 139 4.96 -5.51 0.95
CA TRP A 139 4.05 -5.76 2.07
C TRP A 139 4.80 -5.93 3.40
N PHE A 140 5.86 -6.75 3.44
CA PHE A 140 6.61 -7.00 4.67
C PHE A 140 7.22 -5.71 5.26
N LEU A 141 7.83 -4.90 4.40
CA LEU A 141 8.38 -3.60 4.81
C LEU A 141 7.26 -2.65 5.25
N HIS A 142 6.17 -2.60 4.49
CA HIS A 142 5.03 -1.73 4.76
C HIS A 142 4.38 -2.03 6.10
N GLU A 143 4.19 -3.31 6.42
CA GLU A 143 3.65 -3.75 7.71
C GLU A 143 4.59 -3.38 8.86
N ARG A 144 5.92 -3.43 8.66
CA ARG A 144 6.90 -2.94 9.65
C ARG A 144 6.77 -1.44 9.86
N LEU A 145 6.67 -0.64 8.79
CA LEU A 145 6.49 0.81 8.89
C LEU A 145 5.21 1.17 9.66
N MET A 146 4.09 0.50 9.33
CA MET A 146 2.80 0.70 9.98
C MET A 146 2.81 0.25 11.45
N ARG A 147 3.49 -0.85 11.80
CA ARG A 147 3.64 -1.27 13.21
C ARG A 147 4.33 -0.21 14.06
N THR A 148 5.43 0.35 13.57
CA THR A 148 6.13 1.43 14.27
C THR A 148 5.26 2.69 14.36
N TYR A 149 4.57 3.06 13.28
CA TYR A 149 3.63 4.18 13.30
C TYR A 149 2.58 4.01 14.40
N LEU A 150 1.91 2.85 14.44
CA LEU A 150 0.85 2.55 15.42
C LEU A 150 1.38 2.53 16.86
N GLN A 151 2.60 2.00 17.07
CA GLN A 151 3.24 2.02 18.38
C GLN A 151 3.50 3.44 18.87
N LEU A 152 4.02 4.34 18.02
CA LEU A 152 4.28 5.73 18.40
C LEU A 152 2.99 6.48 18.73
N VAL A 153 1.94 6.27 17.93
CA VAL A 153 0.62 6.83 18.20
C VAL A 153 0.09 6.35 19.56
N ALA A 154 0.21 5.04 19.85
CA ALA A 154 -0.23 4.47 21.12
C ALA A 154 0.57 5.03 22.32
N ASP A 155 1.85 5.32 22.12
CA ASP A 155 2.75 5.94 23.10
C ASP A 155 2.52 7.46 23.27
N GLY A 156 1.64 8.08 22.47
CA GLY A 156 1.43 9.54 22.47
C GLY A 156 2.59 10.34 21.89
N LYS A 157 3.43 9.73 21.04
CA LYS A 157 4.58 10.36 20.37
C LYS A 157 4.22 10.80 18.96
N ASP A 158 4.95 11.76 18.40
CA ASP A 158 4.81 12.11 16.98
C ASP A 158 5.34 10.94 16.12
N PRO A 159 4.53 10.37 15.21
CA PRO A 159 4.98 9.32 14.31
C PRO A 159 6.15 9.72 13.41
N LYS A 160 6.40 11.03 13.23
CA LYS A 160 7.56 11.55 12.49
C LYS A 160 8.89 11.34 13.24
N ASP A 161 8.84 11.25 14.56
CA ASP A 161 10.02 11.13 15.42
C ASP A 161 10.59 9.71 15.43
N GLY A 162 9.77 8.70 15.13
CA GLY A 162 10.23 7.31 15.06
C GLY A 162 10.57 6.88 13.63
N SER A 163 11.86 6.69 13.36
CA SER A 163 12.30 5.97 12.16
C SER A 163 12.08 4.47 12.34
N SER A 164 11.45 3.81 11.37
CA SER A 164 11.12 2.38 11.47
C SER A 164 12.03 1.49 10.62
N VAL A 165 12.53 2.00 9.50
CA VAL A 165 13.45 1.30 8.59
C VAL A 165 14.61 2.23 8.22
N LYS A 166 15.84 1.73 8.34
CA LYS A 166 17.05 2.41 7.87
C LYS A 166 17.39 1.94 6.46
N LEU A 167 18.14 2.74 5.70
CA LEU A 167 18.64 2.34 4.37
C LEU A 167 19.38 0.99 4.41
N GLN A 168 20.14 0.73 5.48
CA GLN A 168 20.89 -0.51 5.65
C GLN A 168 19.96 -1.73 5.78
N ASP A 169 18.80 -1.58 6.42
CA ASP A 169 17.80 -2.65 6.52
C ASP A 169 17.22 -3.03 5.16
N LEU A 170 17.29 -2.11 4.19
CA LEU A 170 16.85 -2.32 2.81
C LEU A 170 17.89 -3.04 1.95
N LEU A 171 19.16 -3.11 2.40
CA LEU A 171 20.21 -3.81 1.66
C LEU A 171 19.85 -5.28 1.50
N HIS A 172 19.57 -6.00 2.59
CA HIS A 172 19.22 -7.42 2.50
C HIS A 172 17.97 -7.71 1.66
N THR A 173 17.06 -6.75 1.56
CA THR A 173 15.82 -6.90 0.78
C THR A 173 16.02 -6.64 -0.71
N TYR A 174 16.87 -5.67 -1.09
CA TYR A 174 16.98 -5.22 -2.48
C TYR A 174 18.37 -5.39 -3.11
N LEU A 175 19.39 -5.69 -2.32
CA LEU A 175 20.79 -5.81 -2.74
C LEU A 175 21.43 -7.04 -2.09
N TYR A 176 21.63 -8.10 -2.88
CA TYR A 176 22.19 -9.37 -2.42
C TYR A 176 23.71 -9.36 -2.16
N GLN A 177 24.40 -8.21 -2.24
CA GLN A 177 25.83 -8.10 -1.98
C GLN A 177 26.17 -6.91 -1.08
N ASP A 178 26.99 -7.16 -0.06
CA ASP A 178 27.63 -6.11 0.74
C ASP A 178 28.49 -5.22 -0.17
N GLY A 179 28.22 -3.91 -0.16
CA GLY A 179 28.87 -2.92 -1.03
C GLY A 179 28.14 -2.62 -2.35
N ALA A 180 26.98 -3.24 -2.61
CA ALA A 180 26.19 -2.94 -3.79
C ALA A 180 25.63 -1.51 -3.77
N GLN A 181 25.53 -0.94 -4.98
CA GLN A 181 25.32 0.48 -5.24
C GLN A 181 24.09 1.04 -4.50
N GLN A 182 24.22 2.18 -3.82
CA GLN A 182 23.09 2.87 -3.19
C GLN A 182 22.01 3.34 -4.19
N GLY A 183 22.31 3.33 -5.51
CA GLY A 183 21.41 3.78 -6.58
C GLY A 183 20.07 3.05 -6.60
N PRO A 184 20.03 1.71 -6.75
CA PRO A 184 18.81 0.91 -6.68
C PRO A 184 17.94 1.14 -5.44
N ILE A 185 18.55 1.28 -4.25
CA ILE A 185 17.78 1.56 -3.03
C ILE A 185 17.21 2.98 -3.06
N ARG A 186 18.00 3.99 -3.48
CA ARG A 186 17.48 5.35 -3.66
C ARG A 186 16.33 5.38 -4.66
N ALA A 187 16.46 4.70 -5.80
CA ALA A 187 15.42 4.56 -6.79
C ALA A 187 14.14 3.99 -6.17
N LYS A 188 14.26 2.94 -5.33
CA LYS A 188 13.13 2.36 -4.61
C LYS A 188 12.51 3.34 -3.61
N VAL A 189 13.31 4.09 -2.85
CA VAL A 189 12.78 5.10 -1.92
C VAL A 189 12.01 6.18 -2.68
N VAL A 190 12.59 6.74 -3.76
CA VAL A 190 11.94 7.73 -4.62
C VAL A 190 10.62 7.17 -5.18
N GLN A 191 10.63 5.93 -5.65
CA GLN A 191 9.43 5.23 -6.13
C GLN A 191 8.34 5.19 -5.04
N MET A 192 8.65 4.68 -3.85
CA MET A 192 7.65 4.49 -2.78
C MET A 192 7.15 5.82 -2.20
N VAL A 193 8.00 6.84 -2.14
CA VAL A 193 7.62 8.19 -1.74
C VAL A 193 6.70 8.84 -2.79
N SER A 194 6.98 8.64 -4.08
CA SER A 194 6.14 9.18 -5.15
C SER A 194 4.71 8.63 -5.18
N LEU A 195 4.50 7.44 -4.60
CA LEU A 195 3.18 6.83 -4.44
C LEU A 195 2.53 7.20 -3.09
N GLY A 196 3.23 7.95 -2.23
CA GLY A 196 2.79 8.30 -0.89
C GLY A 196 2.71 7.10 0.07
N LEU A 197 3.26 5.95 -0.33
CA LEU A 197 3.31 4.75 0.51
C LEU A 197 4.37 4.89 1.60
N TRP A 198 5.51 5.50 1.27
CA TRP A 198 6.55 5.82 2.24
C TRP A 198 6.68 7.33 2.40
N ASP A 199 7.16 7.75 3.57
CA ASP A 199 7.74 9.06 3.80
C ASP A 199 9.23 8.85 4.10
N ALA A 200 10.09 9.71 3.57
CA ALA A 200 11.53 9.58 3.73
C ALA A 200 12.18 10.95 3.99
N ASP A 201 13.16 10.98 4.90
CA ASP A 201 14.05 12.13 5.03
C ASP A 201 15.39 11.81 4.36
N PRO A 202 15.84 12.66 3.41
CA PRO A 202 17.16 12.51 2.83
C PRO A 202 18.26 12.63 3.89
N PRO A 203 19.39 11.94 3.70
CA PRO A 203 20.49 11.91 4.65
C PRO A 203 21.13 13.29 4.74
N THR A 204 21.12 13.90 5.93
CA THR A 204 21.88 15.13 6.22
C THR A 204 23.14 14.77 7.01
N ASN A 205 24.31 15.27 6.59
CA ASN A 205 25.59 15.15 7.33
C ASN A 205 25.92 13.71 7.79
N ASN A 206 26.08 12.76 6.86
CA ASN A 206 26.37 11.33 7.13
C ASN A 206 25.30 10.56 7.95
N ARG A 207 24.09 11.10 8.14
CA ARG A 207 22.99 10.36 8.77
C ARG A 207 22.35 9.37 7.80
N ALA A 208 21.84 8.26 8.30
CA ALA A 208 21.08 7.30 7.50
C ALA A 208 19.71 7.88 7.09
N TRP A 209 19.19 7.44 5.94
CA TRP A 209 17.80 7.69 5.56
C TRP A 209 16.86 7.24 6.66
N ARG A 210 15.87 8.08 6.97
CA ARG A 210 14.76 7.72 7.84
C ARG A 210 13.55 7.46 6.98
N ILE A 211 13.05 6.23 7.00
CA ILE A 211 11.88 5.83 6.24
C ILE A 211 10.75 5.54 7.23
N ARG A 212 9.55 6.03 6.90
CA ARG A 212 8.33 5.99 7.69
C ARG A 212 7.14 5.63 6.80
N ALA A 213 6.01 5.32 7.42
CA ALA A 213 4.75 5.18 6.71
C ALA A 213 4.34 6.53 6.09
N GLY A 214 4.03 6.52 4.78
CA GLY A 214 3.57 7.70 4.06
C GLY A 214 2.08 8.00 4.29
N ILE A 215 1.61 9.17 3.85
CA ILE A 215 0.22 9.59 4.08
C ILE A 215 -0.81 8.65 3.42
N VAL A 216 -0.53 8.17 2.20
CA VAL A 216 -1.42 7.25 1.48
C VAL A 216 -1.45 5.92 2.20
N ALA A 217 -0.30 5.43 2.65
CA ALA A 217 -0.19 4.21 3.45
C ALA A 217 -1.02 4.25 4.72
N VAL A 218 -0.86 5.32 5.50
CA VAL A 218 -1.57 5.51 6.76
C VAL A 218 -3.07 5.53 6.51
N ARG A 219 -3.54 6.36 5.57
CA ARG A 219 -4.97 6.47 5.28
C ARG A 219 -5.57 5.17 4.75
N PHE A 220 -4.86 4.49 3.84
CA PHE A 220 -5.27 3.17 3.37
C PHE A 220 -5.39 2.17 4.53
N HIS A 221 -4.42 2.12 5.45
CA HIS A 221 -4.45 1.13 6.53
C HIS A 221 -5.58 1.34 7.52
N TYR A 222 -5.83 2.59 7.92
CA TYR A 222 -6.88 2.90 8.88
C TYR A 222 -8.27 2.75 8.28
N ASP A 223 -8.49 3.30 7.08
CA ASP A 223 -9.84 3.55 6.60
C ASP A 223 -10.31 2.56 5.53
N VAL A 224 -9.39 1.76 4.97
CA VAL A 224 -9.69 0.73 3.97
C VAL A 224 -9.28 -0.66 4.47
N PHE A 225 -7.99 -0.88 4.70
CA PHE A 225 -7.44 -2.21 5.06
C PHE A 225 -8.09 -2.77 6.32
N THR A 226 -8.08 -2.01 7.43
CA THR A 226 -8.57 -2.50 8.71
C THR A 226 -10.06 -2.84 8.66
N PRO A 227 -10.95 -1.97 8.13
CA PRO A 227 -12.37 -2.30 7.94
C PRO A 227 -12.61 -3.50 7.02
N VAL A 228 -11.89 -3.61 5.91
CA VAL A 228 -12.05 -4.72 4.94
C VAL A 228 -11.62 -6.04 5.57
N VAL A 229 -10.45 -6.08 6.21
CA VAL A 229 -10.00 -7.29 6.94
C VAL A 229 -10.99 -7.66 8.04
N ALA A 230 -11.49 -6.69 8.80
CA ALA A 230 -12.50 -6.95 9.84
C ALA A 230 -13.80 -7.53 9.26
N LYS A 231 -14.26 -7.04 8.10
CA LYS A 231 -15.46 -7.55 7.42
C LYS A 231 -15.30 -9.00 6.98
N PHE A 232 -14.14 -9.37 6.43
CA PHE A 232 -13.91 -10.71 5.87
C PHE A 232 -13.33 -11.72 6.86
N LYS A 233 -12.78 -11.28 8.00
CA LYS A 233 -12.24 -12.16 9.04
C LYS A 233 -13.20 -13.27 9.50
N PRO A 234 -14.52 -13.03 9.67
CA PRO A 234 -15.46 -14.10 10.03
C PRO A 234 -15.49 -15.25 9.01
N TYR A 235 -15.31 -14.98 7.71
CA TYR A 235 -15.36 -15.99 6.65
C TYR A 235 -14.25 -17.04 6.74
N LEU A 236 -13.17 -16.75 7.47
CA LEU A 236 -11.98 -17.61 7.52
C LEU A 236 -12.24 -18.95 8.20
N THR A 237 -13.29 -19.08 9.01
CA THR A 237 -13.70 -20.39 9.57
C THR A 237 -14.35 -21.30 8.54
N GLY A 238 -14.83 -20.75 7.42
CA GLY A 238 -15.60 -21.47 6.40
C GLY A 238 -17.02 -21.85 6.83
N GLY A 239 -17.71 -22.59 5.96
CA GLY A 239 -19.06 -23.12 6.20
C GLY A 239 -20.21 -22.13 5.95
N TYR A 240 -19.94 -20.96 5.37
CA TYR A 240 -20.95 -19.91 5.19
C TYR A 240 -22.02 -20.28 4.16
N SER A 241 -21.63 -20.75 2.96
CA SER A 241 -22.59 -21.17 1.94
C SER A 241 -23.51 -22.31 2.41
N LYS A 242 -23.03 -23.18 3.32
CA LYS A 242 -23.85 -24.26 3.93
C LYS A 242 -24.85 -23.74 4.96
N ARG A 243 -24.52 -22.66 5.68
CA ARG A 243 -25.40 -22.04 6.68
C ARG A 243 -26.50 -21.20 6.04
N GLU A 244 -26.21 -20.50 4.95
CA GLU A 244 -27.22 -19.75 4.20
C GLU A 244 -28.23 -20.68 3.51
N ALA A 245 -27.76 -21.76 2.87
CA ALA A 245 -28.66 -22.76 2.27
C ALA A 245 -29.64 -23.40 3.27
N GLN A 246 -29.20 -23.64 4.52
CA GLN A 246 -30.07 -24.17 5.58
C GLN A 246 -31.04 -23.13 6.15
N ALA A 247 -30.76 -21.83 6.01
CA ALA A 247 -31.64 -20.76 6.46
C ALA A 247 -32.78 -20.49 5.46
N ASP A 248 -32.54 -20.73 4.17
CA ASP A 248 -33.55 -20.58 3.10
C ASP A 248 -34.51 -21.80 3.01
N ASP A 249 -34.16 -22.92 3.64
CA ASP A 249 -34.98 -24.15 3.74
C ASP A 249 -35.89 -24.19 4.99
N LEU A 250 -35.89 -23.14 5.83
CA LEU A 250 -36.69 -22.99 7.05
C LEU A 250 -37.77 -21.90 6.92
#